data_AF-A0A957TLY4-F1
#
_entry.id   AF-A0A957TLY4-F1
#
_cell.length_a   1.000
_cell.length_b   1.000
_cell.length_c   1.000
_cell.angle_alpha   90.00
_cell.angle_beta   90.00
_cell.angle_gamma   90.00
#
_symmetry.space_group_name_H-M   'P 1'
#
loop_
_entity.id
_entity.type
_entity.pdbx_description
1 polymer ?
#
loop_
_entity_poly.entity_id
_entity_poly.type
_entity_poly.pdbx_seq_one_letter_code
_entity_poly.pdbx_strand_id
1 'polypeptide(L)' 'MTTHLDTTRSQELYHRAGELIPGWTQLISRRADQFANGVSPIYAQRAKGSRFIDVDENEYIDW' A
#
# COMPACT_ATOMS: atom_id res chain seq x y z
N MET A 1 7.82 5.05 -22.77
CA MET A 1 7.33 5.76 -21.57
C MET A 1 6.89 4.70 -20.59
N THR A 2 7.58 4.58 -19.45
CA THR A 2 7.18 3.65 -18.39
C THR A 2 6.04 4.28 -17.63
N THR A 3 4.86 3.68 -17.69
CA THR A 3 3.71 4.10 -16.87
C THR A 3 3.99 3.71 -15.43
N HIS A 4 4.23 4.69 -14.56
CA HIS A 4 4.33 4.47 -13.12
C HIS A 4 2.92 4.32 -12.54
N LEU A 5 2.76 3.43 -11.55
CA LEU A 5 1.50 3.26 -10.83
C LEU A 5 1.23 4.49 -9.95
N ASP A 6 -0.03 4.90 -9.84
CA ASP A 6 -0.43 5.97 -8.92
C ASP A 6 -0.36 5.46 -7.48
N THR A 7 0.13 6.30 -6.57
CA THR A 7 0.26 5.99 -5.14
C THR A 7 -0.23 7.13 -4.25
N THR A 8 -0.90 8.14 -4.83
CA THR A 8 -1.31 9.36 -4.15
C THR A 8 -2.17 9.07 -2.92
N ARG A 9 -3.18 8.19 -3.06
CA ARG A 9 -4.09 7.83 -1.98
C ARG A 9 -3.40 6.99 -0.91
N SER A 10 -2.53 6.06 -1.31
CA SER A 10 -1.70 5.31 -0.38
C SER A 10 -0.87 6.23 0.52
N GLN A 11 -0.22 7.25 -0.05
CA GLN A 11 0.61 8.18 0.71
C GLN A 11 -0.21 9.04 1.67
N GLU A 12 -1.36 9.58 1.24
CA GLU A 12 -2.27 10.32 2.12
C GLU A 12 -2.68 9.51 3.35
N LEU A 13 -3.08 8.25 3.13
CA LEU A 13 -3.48 7.35 4.21
C LEU A 13 -2.30 7.00 5.11
N TYR A 14 -1.11 6.83 4.54
CA TYR A 14 0.10 6.52 5.30
C TYR A 14 0.48 7.69 6.21
N HIS A 15 0.51 8.92 5.68
CA HIS A 15 0.72 10.12 6.51
C HIS A 15 -0.28 10.19 7.66
N ARG A 16 -1.58 9.99 7.40
CA ARG A 16 -2.60 9.98 8.44
C ARG A 16 -2.41 8.85 9.46
N ALA A 17 -1.99 7.66 9.02
CA ALA A 17 -1.75 6.53 9.91
C ALA A 17 -0.58 6.79 10.85
N GLY A 18 0.46 7.51 10.43
CA GLY A 18 1.59 7.89 11.28
C GLY A 18 1.21 8.72 12.51
N GLU A 19 0.16 9.53 12.38
CA GLU A 19 -0.37 10.36 13.48
C GLU A 19 -1.19 9.55 14.50
N LEU A 20 -1.67 8.35 14.13
CA LEU A 20 -2.69 7.61 14.88
C LEU A 20 -2.25 6.21 15.32
N ILE A 21 -1.38 5.56 14.55
CA ILE A 21 -0.98 4.16 14.70
C ILE A 21 0.54 4.13 14.89
N PRO A 22 1.05 3.72 16.06
CA PRO A 22 2.48 3.56 16.26
C PRO A 22 3.08 2.62 15.21
N GLY A 23 3.99 3.13 14.39
CA GLY A 23 4.57 2.36 13.30
C GLY A 23 3.68 2.22 12.06
N TRP A 24 2.68 3.10 11.85
CA TRP A 24 1.79 3.21 10.68
C TRP A 24 0.84 2.03 10.41
N THR A 25 1.12 0.87 11.00
CA THR A 25 0.38 -0.38 10.84
C THR A 25 0.53 -1.23 12.10
N GLN A 26 -0.37 -2.19 12.29
CA GLN A 26 -0.41 -3.04 13.48
C GLN A 26 0.70 -4.12 13.48
N LEU A 27 1.18 -4.52 12.31
CA LEU A 27 2.17 -5.60 12.17
C LEU A 27 3.49 -5.06 11.63
N ILE A 28 4.60 -5.41 12.29
CA ILE A 28 5.95 -4.99 11.86
C ILE A 28 6.23 -5.47 10.42
N SER A 29 5.82 -6.69 10.06
CA SER A 29 5.98 -7.26 8.71
C SER A 29 5.19 -6.56 7.60
N ARG A 30 4.35 -5.57 7.94
CA ARG A 30 3.53 -4.81 7.00
C ARG A 30 3.96 -3.33 6.90
N ARG A 31 5.06 -2.94 7.55
CA ARG A 31 5.52 -1.55 7.50
C ARG A 31 6.16 -1.25 6.15
N ALA A 32 5.72 -0.19 5.49
CA ALA A 32 6.15 0.15 4.13
C ALA A 32 7.64 0.52 4.04
N ASP A 33 8.24 0.97 5.14
CA ASP A 33 9.67 1.28 5.26
C ASP A 33 10.58 0.05 5.15
N GLN A 34 10.05 -1.16 5.34
CA GLN A 34 10.78 -2.42 5.15
C GLN A 34 10.74 -2.95 3.71
N PHE A 35 10.04 -2.25 2.81
CA PHE A 35 9.86 -2.64 1.40
C PHE A 35 10.19 -1.47 0.47
N ALA A 36 9.86 -1.60 -0.83
CA ALA A 36 10.04 -0.54 -1.81
C ALA A 36 8.99 0.58 -1.59
N ASN A 37 9.21 1.42 -0.59
CA ASN A 37 8.32 2.53 -0.23
C ASN A 37 8.08 3.46 -1.43
N GLY A 38 6.81 3.76 -1.73
CA GLY A 38 6.41 4.54 -2.90
C GLY A 38 6.34 3.77 -4.22
N VAL A 39 6.61 2.46 -4.21
CA VAL A 39 6.47 1.58 -5.39
C VAL A 39 5.58 0.39 -5.09
N SER A 40 5.79 -0.26 -3.93
CA SER A 40 4.92 -1.33 -3.44
C SER A 40 3.62 -0.77 -2.87
N PRO A 41 2.47 -1.46 -3.06
CA PRO A 41 1.20 -1.01 -2.51
C PRO A 41 1.24 -1.01 -0.98
N ILE A 42 0.88 0.13 -0.37
CA ILE A 42 0.93 0.32 1.09
C ILE A 42 -0.34 -0.24 1.74
N TYR A 43 -1.51 0.02 1.14
CA TYR A 43 -2.81 -0.40 1.66
C TYR A 43 -3.65 -1.09 0.58
N ALA A 44 -4.13 -2.30 0.86
CA ALA A 44 -5.07 -3.01 0.01
C ALA A 44 -6.51 -2.55 0.29
N GLN A 45 -7.33 -2.37 -0.75
CA GLN A 45 -8.76 -2.07 -0.63
C GLN A 45 -9.62 -3.34 -0.69
N ARG A 46 -9.35 -4.23 -1.64
CA ARG A 46 -10.15 -5.46 -1.87
C ARG A 46 -9.31 -6.56 -2.48
N ALA A 47 -9.68 -7.81 -2.22
CA ALA A 47 -9.02 -8.98 -2.78
C ALA A 47 -10.04 -10.05 -3.19
N LYS A 48 -9.73 -10.80 -4.26
CA LYS A 48 -10.53 -11.94 -4.71
C LYS A 48 -9.65 -12.96 -5.45
N GLY A 49 -9.57 -14.17 -4.91
CA GLY A 49 -8.71 -15.21 -5.46
C GLY A 49 -7.24 -14.79 -5.37
N SER A 50 -6.47 -14.99 -6.46
CA SER A 50 -5.04 -14.65 -6.54
C SER A 50 -4.78 -13.19 -6.94
N ARG A 51 -5.73 -12.28 -6.70
CA ARG A 51 -5.64 -10.87 -7.11
C ARG A 51 -6.11 -9.96 -5.99
N PHE A 52 -5.45 -8.81 -5.85
CA PHE A 52 -5.90 -7.72 -4.99
C PHE A 52 -5.78 -6.37 -5.68
N ILE A 53 -6.59 -5.43 -5.19
CA ILE A 53 -6.64 -4.05 -5.64
C ILE A 53 -6.31 -3.16 -4.45
N ASP A 54 -5.36 -2.24 -4.64
CA ASP A 54 -4.97 -1.27 -3.62
C ASP A 54 -5.95 -0.09 -3.51
N VAL A 55 -5.63 0.88 -2.65
CA VAL A 55 -6.45 2.08 -2.45
C VAL A 55 -6.32 3.11 -3.57
N ASP A 56 -5.40 2.90 -4.52
CA ASP A 56 -5.16 3.70 -5.71
C ASP A 56 -5.72 3.03 -6.99
N GLU A 57 -6.49 1.94 -6.83
CA GLU A 57 -7.09 1.12 -7.89
C GLU A 57 -6.10 0.32 -8.76
N ASN A 58 -4.85 0.17 -8.33
CA ASN A 58 -3.88 -0.70 -8.99
C ASN A 58 -4.20 -2.18 -8.67
N GLU A 59 -4.16 -3.04 -9.70
CA GLU A 59 -4.38 -4.48 -9.55
C GLU A 59 -3.05 -5.26 -9.54
N TYR A 60 -2.93 -6.20 -8.60
CA TYR A 60 -1.75 -7.03 -8.40
C TYR A 60 -2.12 -8.51 -8.35
N ILE A 61 -1.16 -9.38 -8.70
CA ILE A 61 -1.22 -10.81 -8.42
C ILE A 61 -0.68 -11.03 -7.00
N ASP A 62 -1.45 -11.73 -6.17
CA ASP A 62 -1.05 -12.17 -4.83
C ASP A 62 -0.34 -13.54 -4.96
N TRP A 63 0.96 -13.57 -4.64
CA TRP A 63 1.85 -14.72 -4.82
C TRP A 63 2.12 -15.46 -3.51
#